data_AF-A0ABD2YW01-F1
#
_entry.id   AF-A0ABD2YW01-F1
#
_cell.length_a   1.000
_cell.length_b   1.000
_cell.length_c   1.000
_cell.angle_alpha   90.00
_cell.angle_beta   90.00
_cell.angle_gamma   90.00
#
_symmetry.space_group_name_H-M   'P 1'
#
loop_
_entity.id
_entity.type
_entity.pdbx_description
1 polymer ?
#
loop_
_entity_poly.entity_id
_entity_poly.type
_entity_poly.pdbx_seq_one_letter_code
_entity_poly.pdbx_strand_id
1 'polypeptide(L)'
;MRHFLGTPFIMFLFILLFISQIRVLGEAYSNVTCIESERKALVQFRQSLIDSKSNRLSSWTGEECCVWEGVDCSKSTGHVVKVDLHNPMLFDESEYDFNPEYYYSNFSNNCLGGQLNPSLVNLKYL
;
A
#
# COMPACT_ATOMS: atom_id res chain seq x y z
N MET A 1 -50.15 -35.12 -17.05
CA MET A 1 -49.19 -34.86 -15.96
C MET A 1 -47.79 -34.77 -16.55
N ARG A 2 -47.17 -33.58 -16.52
CA ARG A 2 -45.70 -33.42 -16.51
C ARG A 2 -45.43 -31.96 -16.16
N HIS A 3 -45.00 -31.79 -14.92
CA HIS A 3 -44.81 -30.51 -14.26
C HIS A 3 -43.57 -29.80 -14.82
N PHE A 4 -43.76 -28.58 -15.33
CA PHE A 4 -42.72 -27.61 -15.71
C PHE A 4 -42.05 -26.97 -14.46
N LEU A 5 -41.85 -27.72 -13.38
CA LEU A 5 -41.40 -27.18 -12.09
C LEU A 5 -39.87 -26.93 -12.00
N GLY A 6 -39.09 -27.33 -13.01
CA GLY A 6 -37.62 -27.24 -12.97
C GLY A 6 -37.04 -25.92 -13.49
N THR A 7 -37.69 -25.27 -14.46
CA THR A 7 -37.14 -24.10 -15.16
C THR A 7 -36.98 -22.84 -14.29
N PRO A 8 -37.93 -22.45 -13.40
CA PRO A 8 -37.73 -21.27 -12.55
C PRO A 8 -36.68 -21.52 -11.46
N PHE A 9 -36.56 -22.76 -10.98
CA PHE A 9 -35.57 -23.12 -9.96
C PHE A 9 -34.15 -23.10 -10.53
N ILE A 10 -33.97 -23.61 -11.75
CA ILE A 10 -32.69 -23.58 -12.48
C ILE A 10 -32.28 -22.12 -12.74
N MET A 11 -33.19 -21.25 -13.17
CA MET A 11 -32.90 -19.82 -13.34
C MET A 11 -32.47 -19.14 -12.03
N PHE A 12 -33.16 -19.43 -10.92
CA PHE A 12 -32.83 -18.86 -9.62
C PHE A 12 -31.44 -19.28 -9.14
N LEU A 13 -31.06 -20.55 -9.36
CA LEU A 13 -29.72 -21.04 -9.07
C LEU A 13 -28.65 -20.32 -9.90
N PHE A 14 -28.87 -20.11 -11.20
CA PHE A 14 -27.94 -19.33 -12.03
C PHE A 14 -27.82 -17.87 -11.57
N ILE A 15 -28.91 -17.24 -11.15
CA ILE A 15 -28.89 -15.87 -10.61
C ILE A 15 -28.09 -15.81 -9.30
N LEU A 16 -28.29 -16.77 -8.38
CA LEU A 16 -27.51 -16.84 -7.13
C LEU A 16 -26.01 -17.07 -7.39
N LEU A 17 -25.68 -17.94 -8.35
CA LEU A 17 -24.30 -18.16 -8.78
C LEU A 17 -23.71 -16.87 -9.37
N PHE A 18 -24.43 -16.16 -10.23
CA PHE A 18 -23.97 -14.90 -10.81
C PHE A 18 -23.74 -13.82 -9.73
N ILE A 19 -24.65 -13.69 -8.76
CA ILE A 19 -24.51 -12.76 -7.63
C ILE A 19 -23.30 -13.11 -6.77
N SER A 20 -23.02 -14.40 -6.55
CA SER A 20 -21.83 -14.83 -5.79
C SER A 20 -20.52 -14.45 -6.50
N GLN A 21 -20.46 -14.57 -7.83
CA GLN A 21 -19.31 -14.16 -8.64
C GLN A 21 -19.08 -12.65 -8.59
N ILE A 22 -20.16 -11.84 -8.60
CA ILE A 22 -20.08 -10.38 -8.47
C ILE A 22 -19.52 -9.97 -7.10
N ARG A 23 -19.89 -10.66 -6.01
CA ARG A 23 -19.36 -10.36 -4.67
C ARG A 23 -17.85 -10.63 -4.57
N VAL A 24 -17.38 -11.72 -5.14
CA VAL A 24 -15.94 -12.07 -5.19
C VAL A 24 -15.15 -11.04 -6.00
N LEU A 25 -15.72 -10.53 -7.11
CA LEU A 25 -15.09 -9.47 -7.89
C LEU A 25 -15.06 -8.13 -7.14
N GLY A 26 -16.11 -7.80 -6.39
CA GLY A 26 -16.21 -6.58 -5.60
C GLY A 26 -15.24 -6.50 -4.42
N GLU A 27 -14.86 -7.64 -3.82
CA GLU A 27 -13.79 -7.70 -2.81
C GLU A 27 -12.39 -7.54 -3.43
N ALA A 28 -12.19 -8.03 -4.65
CA ALA A 28 -10.95 -7.83 -5.41
C ALA A 28 -10.80 -6.38 -5.94
N TYR A 29 -11.91 -5.67 -6.13
CA TYR A 29 -11.99 -4.29 -6.63
C TYR A 29 -12.57 -3.31 -5.61
N SER A 30 -12.44 -3.61 -4.31
CA SER A 30 -12.60 -2.56 -3.30
C SER A 30 -11.46 -1.58 -3.55
N ASN A 31 -11.76 -0.49 -4.25
CA ASN A 31 -10.93 0.71 -4.25
C ASN A 31 -10.99 1.20 -2.80
N VAL A 32 -10.17 0.60 -1.95
CA VAL A 32 -10.00 0.99 -0.56
C VAL A 32 -9.36 2.36 -0.63
N THR A 33 -10.21 3.38 -0.68
CA THR A 33 -9.77 4.76 -0.82
C THR A 33 -9.11 5.17 0.47
N CYS A 34 -7.96 5.83 0.32
CA CYS A 34 -7.20 6.28 1.48
C CYS A 34 -8.01 7.29 2.30
N ILE A 35 -7.98 7.14 3.62
CA ILE A 35 -8.63 8.08 4.52
C ILE A 35 -7.93 9.44 4.44
N GLU A 36 -8.69 10.49 4.11
CA GLU A 36 -8.14 11.81 3.79
C GLU A 36 -7.25 12.38 4.91
N SER A 37 -7.60 12.15 6.18
CA SER A 37 -6.79 12.60 7.32
C SER A 37 -5.44 11.88 7.41
N GLU A 38 -5.40 10.58 7.11
CA GLU A 38 -4.17 9.79 7.09
C GLU A 38 -3.31 10.18 5.89
N ARG A 39 -3.93 10.38 4.72
CA ARG A 39 -3.26 10.94 3.54
C ARG A 39 -2.59 12.27 3.85
N LYS A 40 -3.30 13.21 4.47
CA LYS A 40 -2.76 14.52 4.86
C LYS A 40 -1.58 14.37 5.82
N ALA A 41 -1.69 13.47 6.80
CA ALA A 41 -0.62 13.19 7.74
C ALA A 41 0.64 12.63 7.05
N LEU A 42 0.47 11.71 6.09
CA LEU A 42 1.55 11.16 5.28
C LEU A 42 2.19 12.21 4.36
N VAL A 43 1.39 13.09 3.74
CA VAL A 43 1.93 14.20 2.92
C VAL A 43 2.75 15.17 3.77
N GLN A 44 2.25 15.55 4.95
CA GLN A 44 3.00 16.40 5.89
C GLN A 44 4.29 15.73 6.35
N PHE A 45 4.24 14.42 6.61
CA PHE A 45 5.41 13.64 6.97
C PHE A 45 6.44 13.64 5.83
N ARG A 46 6.03 13.31 4.60
CA ARG A 46 6.87 13.37 3.40
C ARG A 46 7.52 14.74 3.20
N GLN A 47 6.77 15.83 3.33
CA GLN A 47 7.30 17.19 3.12
C GLN A 47 8.39 17.57 4.12
N SER A 48 8.43 16.91 5.27
CA SER A 48 9.42 17.13 6.32
C SER A 48 10.71 16.32 6.11
N LEU A 49 10.66 15.33 5.22
CA LEU A 49 11.77 14.45 4.88
C LEU A 49 12.52 14.93 3.64
N ILE A 50 13.80 14.61 3.59
CA ILE A 50 14.67 14.82 2.44
C ILE A 50 15.01 13.45 1.86
N ASP A 51 14.57 13.21 0.62
CA ASP A 51 14.84 11.98 -0.14
C ASP A 51 15.58 12.32 -1.44
N SER A 52 16.89 12.56 -1.34
CA SER A 52 17.67 13.09 -2.46
C SER A 52 18.15 12.04 -3.47
N LYS A 53 18.14 10.75 -3.11
CA LYS A 53 18.77 9.69 -3.90
C LYS A 53 17.94 8.41 -3.99
N SER A 54 17.21 8.05 -2.93
CA SER A 54 16.54 6.75 -2.85
C SER A 54 15.19 6.71 -3.57
N ASN A 55 14.56 7.87 -3.80
CA ASN A 55 13.25 8.02 -4.47
C ASN A 55 12.11 7.21 -3.82
N ARG A 56 12.27 6.79 -2.57
CA ARG A 56 11.27 6.05 -1.77
C ARG A 56 9.96 6.82 -1.60
N LEU A 57 10.01 8.14 -1.60
CA LEU A 57 8.83 9.01 -1.42
C LEU A 57 8.28 9.54 -2.75
N SER A 58 8.75 9.03 -3.88
CA SER A 58 8.38 9.52 -5.22
C SER A 58 6.94 9.21 -5.58
N SER A 59 6.43 8.03 -5.19
CA SER A 59 5.06 7.60 -5.48
C SER A 59 4.00 8.31 -4.62
N TRP A 60 4.41 9.00 -3.56
CA TRP A 60 3.53 9.58 -2.55
C TRP A 60 2.83 10.85 -3.05
N THR A 61 1.96 10.67 -4.05
CA THR A 61 1.25 11.70 -4.79
C THR A 61 -0.18 11.25 -5.12
N GLY A 62 -1.09 12.21 -5.29
CA GLY A 62 -2.50 11.91 -5.54
C GLY A 62 -3.32 11.62 -4.28
N GLU A 63 -4.48 10.99 -4.48
CA GLU A 63 -5.48 10.77 -3.42
C GLU A 63 -5.45 9.35 -2.84
N GLU A 64 -5.03 8.37 -3.63
CA GLU A 64 -5.02 6.95 -3.27
C GLU A 64 -3.73 6.56 -2.53
N CYS A 65 -3.58 6.93 -1.26
CA CYS A 65 -2.34 6.62 -0.52
C CYS A 65 -2.04 5.13 -0.35
N CYS A 66 -3.06 4.26 -0.45
CA CYS A 66 -2.89 2.81 -0.33
C CYS A 66 -2.19 2.17 -1.55
N VAL A 67 -1.96 2.95 -2.62
CA VAL A 67 -1.11 2.52 -3.75
C VAL A 67 0.27 3.17 -3.74
N TRP A 68 0.58 3.96 -2.71
CA TRP A 68 1.93 4.50 -2.55
C TRP A 68 2.90 3.39 -2.15
N GLU A 69 4.08 3.41 -2.75
CA GLU A 69 5.16 2.51 -2.40
C GLU A 69 5.48 2.61 -0.90
N GLY A 70 5.55 1.45 -0.26
CA GLY A 70 5.76 1.32 1.18
C GLY A 70 4.54 1.60 2.06
N VAL A 71 3.36 1.95 1.52
CA VAL A 71 2.15 2.17 2.33
C VAL A 71 1.20 0.98 2.19
N ASP A 72 0.93 0.27 3.29
CA ASP A 72 -0.10 -0.77 3.31
C ASP A 72 -1.34 -0.30 4.08
N CYS A 73 -2.50 -0.56 3.52
CA CYS A 73 -3.79 -0.30 4.14
C CYS A 73 -4.53 -1.59 4.48
N SER A 74 -5.32 -1.53 5.56
CA SER A 74 -6.28 -2.58 5.90
C SER A 74 -7.34 -2.70 4.82
N LYS A 75 -7.47 -3.90 4.24
CA LYS A 75 -8.45 -4.18 3.17
C LYS A 75 -9.91 -4.02 3.63
N SER A 76 -10.18 -4.12 4.94
CA SER A 76 -11.53 -4.02 5.49
C SER A 76 -11.91 -2.61 5.92
N THR A 77 -10.94 -1.78 6.33
CA THR A 77 -11.22 -0.46 6.93
C THR A 77 -10.61 0.71 6.17
N GLY A 78 -9.63 0.47 5.29
CA GLY A 78 -8.88 1.51 4.58
C GLY A 78 -7.93 2.34 5.41
N HIS A 79 -7.76 1.99 6.69
CA HIS A 79 -6.73 2.59 7.53
C HIS A 79 -5.33 2.15 7.07
N VAL A 80 -4.40 3.08 7.06
CA VAL A 80 -2.97 2.79 6.90
C VAL A 80 -2.50 2.01 8.13
N VAL A 81 -1.94 0.83 7.88
CA VAL A 81 -1.45 -0.10 8.92
C VAL A 81 0.05 -0.37 8.83
N LYS A 82 0.70 0.09 7.77
CA LYS A 82 2.16 0.02 7.64
C LYS A 82 2.67 1.17 6.77
N VAL A 83 3.81 1.72 7.19
CA VAL A 83 4.64 2.62 6.41
C VAL A 83 6.06 2.05 6.43
N ASP A 84 6.52 1.60 5.27
CA ASP A 84 7.80 0.99 5.03
C ASP A 84 8.72 1.96 4.30
N LEU A 85 9.71 2.46 5.04
CA LEU A 85 10.74 3.35 4.52
C LEU A 85 12.12 2.74 4.79
N HIS A 86 12.29 1.43 4.61
CA HIS A 86 13.61 0.81 4.71
C HIS A 86 14.57 1.38 3.65
N ASN A 87 15.87 1.44 3.97
CA ASN A 87 16.88 1.85 3.01
C ASN A 87 16.96 0.79 1.90
N PRO A 88 16.84 1.16 0.60
CA PRO A 88 16.85 0.18 -0.48
C PRO A 88 18.22 -0.49 -0.67
N MET A 89 19.27 0.03 -0.06
CA MET A 89 20.60 -0.57 -0.08
C MET A 89 20.59 -1.88 0.71
N LEU A 90 20.56 -3.00 -0.01
CA LEU A 90 20.71 -4.34 0.54
C LEU A 90 22.19 -4.60 0.85
N PHE A 91 22.46 -5.24 1.99
CA PHE A 91 23.76 -5.82 2.27
C PHE A 91 23.90 -7.08 1.42
N ASP A 92 24.76 -7.06 0.41
CA ASP A 92 25.23 -8.29 -0.22
C ASP A 92 26.52 -8.73 0.48
N GLU A 93 26.41 -9.68 1.40
CA GLU A 93 27.56 -10.24 2.12
C GLU A 93 28.51 -11.04 1.19
N SER A 94 28.11 -11.32 -0.05
CA SER A 94 28.85 -12.18 -0.97
C SER A 94 29.76 -11.43 -1.96
N GLU A 95 29.81 -10.10 -1.91
CA GLU A 95 30.63 -9.31 -2.84
C GLU A 95 32.12 -9.41 -2.49
N TYR A 96 32.85 -10.22 -3.26
CA TYR A 96 34.29 -10.52 -3.10
C TYR A 96 35.22 -9.29 -3.29
N ASP A 97 34.69 -8.16 -3.76
CA ASP A 97 35.38 -6.87 -3.90
C ASP A 97 34.71 -5.81 -3.01
N PHE A 98 34.62 -6.11 -1.71
CA PHE A 98 34.01 -5.21 -0.75
C PHE A 98 34.87 -3.95 -0.57
N ASN A 99 34.40 -2.83 -1.13
CA ASN A 99 34.93 -1.51 -0.83
C ASN A 99 34.07 -0.86 0.28
N PRO A 100 34.52 -0.87 1.56
CA PRO A 100 33.75 -0.32 2.66
C PRO A 100 33.45 1.17 2.51
N GLU A 101 34.36 1.96 1.94
CA GLU A 101 34.16 3.40 1.77
C GLU A 101 33.05 3.69 0.75
N TYR A 102 33.03 2.96 -0.37
CA TYR A 102 31.94 3.04 -1.35
C TYR A 102 30.62 2.57 -0.72
N TYR A 103 30.64 1.48 0.04
CA TYR A 103 29.46 0.95 0.70
C TYR A 103 28.85 1.95 1.68
N TYR A 104 29.63 2.46 2.65
CA TYR A 104 29.13 3.41 3.65
C TYR A 104 28.68 4.72 3.02
N SER A 105 29.38 5.20 1.99
CA SER A 105 28.96 6.42 1.28
C SER A 105 27.66 6.20 0.52
N ASN A 106 27.48 5.08 -0.16
CA ASN A 106 26.25 4.77 -0.88
C ASN A 106 25.08 4.49 0.09
N PHE A 107 25.31 3.77 1.19
CA PHE A 107 24.32 3.61 2.26
C PHE A 107 23.86 4.97 2.80
N SER A 108 24.82 5.85 3.14
CA SER A 108 24.56 7.19 3.67
C SER A 108 23.84 8.08 2.65
N ASN A 109 24.21 8.00 1.38
CA ASN A 109 23.55 8.72 0.29
C ASN A 109 22.08 8.33 0.14
N ASN A 110 21.74 7.08 0.45
CA ASN A 110 20.37 6.59 0.38
C ASN A 110 19.57 6.85 1.66
N CYS A 111 20.16 7.37 2.74
CA CYS A 111 19.42 7.70 3.96
C CYS A 111 18.37 8.79 3.71
N LEU A 112 17.22 8.67 4.40
CA LEU A 112 16.26 9.77 4.49
C LEU A 112 16.81 10.79 5.48
N GLY A 113 16.86 12.05 5.05
CA GLY A 113 17.20 13.18 5.89
C GLY A 113 15.96 13.99 6.27
N GLY A 114 16.20 15.22 6.74
CA GLY A 114 15.14 16.17 7.12
C GLY A 114 14.81 16.12 8.61
N GLN A 115 13.65 16.66 8.97
CA GLN A 115 13.19 16.74 10.35
C GLN A 115 11.85 16.03 10.46
N LEU A 116 11.71 15.12 11.43
CA LEU A 116 10.47 14.38 11.62
C LEU A 116 9.32 15.31 12.01
N ASN A 117 8.28 15.37 11.18
CA ASN A 117 7.02 15.99 11.53
C ASN A 117 6.20 15.05 12.44
N PRO A 118 5.61 15.55 13.55
CA PRO A 118 4.78 14.73 14.42
C PRO A 118 3.45 14.28 13.77
N SER A 119 3.16 14.64 12.51
CA SER A 119 1.93 14.28 11.81
C SER A 119 1.62 12.77 11.83
N LEU A 120 2.63 11.91 11.94
CA LEU A 120 2.43 10.45 12.06
C LEU A 120 1.57 10.03 13.26
N VAL A 121 1.48 10.84 14.32
CA VAL A 121 0.59 10.55 15.47
C VAL A 121 -0.89 10.51 15.09
N ASN A 122 -1.25 11.02 13.90
CA ASN A 122 -2.60 10.97 13.37
C ASN A 122 -2.95 9.63 12.68
N LEU A 123 -1.97 8.76 12.42
CA LEU A 123 -2.19 7.40 11.92
C LEU A 123 -2.42 6.45 13.10
N LYS A 124 -3.67 6.31 13.52
CA LYS A 124 -4.05 5.59 14.76
C LYS A 124 -3.90 4.06 14.67
N TYR A 125 -3.74 3.54 13.47
CA TYR A 125 -3.70 2.11 13.17
C TYR A 125 -2.35 1.65 12.62
N LEU A 126 -1.39 2.58 12.54
CA LEU A 126 -0.01 2.34 12.12
C LEU A 126 0.81 1.62 13.19
#